data_AF-A0A4R1IAC5-F1
#
_entry.id   AF-A0A4R1IAC5-F1
#
_cell.length_a   1.000
_cell.length_b   1.000
_cell.length_c   1.000
_cell.angle_alpha   90.00
_cell.angle_beta   90.00
_cell.angle_gamma   90.00
#
_symmetry.space_group_name_H-M   'P 1'
#
loop_
_entity.id
_entity.type
_entity.pdbx_description
1 polymer ?
#
loop_
_entity_poly.entity_id
_entity_poly.type
_entity_poly.pdbx_seq_one_letter_code
_entity_poly.pdbx_strand_id
1 'polypeptide(L)'
;MPYVPSRQAKGIRQALRPCETKVLPLRDVIVNGNGVKKKTLRTETHGKSRFASRLRVVLRPAGQARQHGWLILDGRAVPVALGRAGIRADKREGDGATPRGIWHAREVRYRADRVPRPITGLPALRTRRGDGWCDDPRDGRYNCLVRLPVGASHEEMWREDGLYDLVVVLDYNSCPRRAWRGSAVFMHIARGAFEPTAGCVAFRPADLRRLLARLNQATVIEII
;
A
#
# COMPACT_ATOMS: atom_id res chain seq x y z
N MET A 1 31.92 5.13 45.43
CA MET A 1 30.96 4.41 46.28
C MET A 1 30.28 3.34 45.43
N PRO A 2 30.72 2.07 45.49
CA PRO A 2 30.02 0.94 44.90
C PRO A 2 29.06 0.31 45.92
N TYR A 3 27.87 -0.12 45.49
CA TYR A 3 27.00 -0.98 46.29
C TYR A 3 26.29 -2.02 45.41
N VAL A 4 26.63 -3.27 45.66
CA VAL A 4 25.94 -4.54 45.36
C VAL A 4 26.25 -5.39 46.62
N PRO A 5 25.41 -6.32 47.17
CA PRO A 5 24.37 -7.17 46.58
C PRO A 5 23.07 -7.29 47.45
N SER A 6 22.00 -8.03 47.14
CA SER A 6 21.93 -9.49 47.20
C SER A 6 20.46 -10.02 47.23
N ARG A 7 20.34 -11.33 46.91
CA ARG A 7 19.27 -12.33 47.18
C ARG A 7 18.09 -12.35 46.19
N GLN A 8 17.96 -13.40 45.34
CA GLN A 8 17.46 -14.77 45.61
C GLN A 8 16.05 -14.75 46.25
N ALA A 9 15.04 -15.51 45.81
CA ALA A 9 15.06 -16.89 45.32
C ALA A 9 13.71 -17.33 44.68
N LYS A 10 13.74 -18.51 44.04
CA LYS A 10 12.67 -19.52 43.83
C LYS A 10 11.51 -19.10 42.90
N GLY A 11 11.25 -19.70 41.74
CA GLY A 11 11.40 -21.08 41.33
C GLY A 11 10.17 -21.89 41.76
N ILE A 12 9.21 -22.11 40.86
CA ILE A 12 8.31 -23.29 40.79
C ILE A 12 7.98 -23.53 39.31
N ARG A 13 8.37 -24.73 38.83
CA ARG A 13 7.83 -25.38 37.64
C ARG A 13 6.55 -26.13 38.05
N GLN A 14 5.50 -26.05 37.24
CA GLN A 14 4.49 -27.11 37.06
C GLN A 14 3.72 -26.77 35.77
N ALA A 15 4.01 -27.45 34.67
CA ALA A 15 3.48 -28.76 34.26
C ALA A 15 2.01 -28.70 33.82
N LEU A 16 1.89 -28.75 32.48
CA LEU A 16 0.73 -29.04 31.64
C LEU A 16 -0.29 -30.00 32.27
N ARG A 17 -1.59 -29.70 32.11
CA ARG A 17 -2.61 -30.72 31.82
C ARG A 17 -3.66 -30.22 30.83
N PRO A 18 -4.20 -31.12 29.98
CA PRO A 18 -5.05 -30.79 28.84
C PRO A 18 -6.49 -30.51 29.30
N CYS A 19 -7.21 -29.68 28.54
CA CYS A 19 -8.65 -29.52 28.71
C CYS A 19 -9.35 -30.81 28.26
N GLU A 20 -9.74 -31.64 29.23
CA GLU A 20 -10.53 -32.85 29.02
C GLU A 20 -11.95 -32.50 28.58
N THR A 21 -12.35 -33.03 27.44
CA THR A 21 -13.72 -33.02 26.92
C THR A 21 -14.60 -33.88 27.84
N LYS A 22 -15.50 -33.27 28.61
CA LYS A 22 -16.52 -34.00 29.36
C LYS A 22 -17.54 -34.60 28.39
N VAL A 23 -17.56 -35.94 28.30
CA VAL A 23 -18.66 -36.73 27.72
C VAL A 23 -19.58 -37.12 28.88
N LEU A 24 -20.86 -36.76 28.79
CA LEU A 24 -21.91 -37.21 29.71
C LEU A 24 -22.79 -38.27 29.01
N PRO A 25 -23.34 -39.26 29.75
CA PRO A 25 -23.93 -40.45 29.15
C PRO A 25 -25.35 -40.22 28.63
N LEU A 26 -25.69 -41.00 27.59
CA LEU A 26 -27.03 -41.14 27.01
C LEU A 26 -28.00 -41.78 28.02
N ARG A 27 -29.16 -41.17 28.21
CA ARG A 27 -30.39 -41.87 28.61
C ARG A 27 -31.58 -41.41 27.77
N ASP A 28 -32.17 -42.44 27.18
CA ASP A 28 -33.55 -42.67 26.76
C ASP A 28 -34.20 -41.80 25.68
N VAL A 29 -34.55 -42.55 24.65
CA VAL A 29 -35.30 -42.22 23.44
C VAL A 29 -36.76 -41.94 23.79
N ILE A 30 -37.28 -40.80 23.34
CA ILE A 30 -38.69 -40.66 22.99
C ILE A 30 -38.75 -40.27 21.52
N VAL A 31 -39.16 -41.23 20.69
CA VAL A 31 -39.50 -41.01 19.28
C VAL A 31 -40.80 -40.23 19.25
N ASN A 32 -40.80 -39.06 18.61
CA ASN A 32 -41.98 -38.53 17.93
C ASN A 32 -41.51 -37.75 16.69
N GLY A 33 -41.96 -38.21 15.53
CA GLY A 33 -41.50 -37.78 14.22
C GLY A 33 -41.85 -36.32 13.93
N ASN A 34 -40.89 -35.61 13.35
CA ASN A 34 -41.09 -34.76 12.18
C ASN A 34 -39.74 -34.18 11.71
N GLY A 35 -39.34 -34.54 10.48
CA GLY A 35 -38.45 -33.76 9.62
C GLY A 35 -37.01 -33.52 10.08
N VAL A 36 -36.08 -34.38 9.68
CA VAL A 36 -34.64 -34.09 9.73
C VAL A 36 -34.33 -32.96 8.74
N LYS A 37 -34.20 -31.71 9.22
CA LYS A 37 -33.42 -30.70 8.49
C LYS A 37 -31.95 -30.99 8.74
N LYS A 38 -31.26 -31.57 7.73
CA LYS A 38 -29.80 -31.66 7.73
C LYS A 38 -29.23 -30.24 7.77
N LYS A 39 -28.82 -29.79 8.96
CA LYS A 39 -28.07 -28.54 9.13
C LYS A 39 -26.63 -28.87 8.74
N THR A 40 -26.35 -28.79 7.45
CA THR A 40 -24.99 -28.87 6.92
C THR A 40 -24.17 -27.81 7.64
N LEU A 41 -23.23 -28.22 8.49
CA LEU A 41 -22.17 -27.35 8.99
C LEU A 41 -21.43 -26.82 7.77
N ARG A 42 -21.78 -25.60 7.34
CA ARG A 42 -21.00 -24.87 6.35
C ARG A 42 -19.69 -24.53 7.05
N THR A 43 -18.64 -25.27 6.72
CA THR A 43 -17.27 -24.81 6.95
C THR A 43 -17.17 -23.45 6.27
N GLU A 44 -17.12 -22.38 7.05
CA GLU A 44 -16.86 -21.05 6.53
C GLU A 44 -15.42 -21.03 6.01
N THR A 45 -15.24 -21.41 4.75
CA THR A 45 -14.08 -21.00 3.98
C THR A 45 -14.07 -19.47 4.00
N HIS A 46 -13.29 -18.89 4.90
CA HIS A 46 -12.92 -17.48 4.88
C HIS A 46 -12.22 -17.23 3.55
N GLY A 47 -13.01 -16.95 2.50
CA GLY A 47 -12.49 -16.63 1.18
C GLY A 47 -11.58 -15.42 1.31
N LYS A 48 -10.32 -15.54 0.87
CA LYS A 48 -9.39 -14.41 0.88
C LYS A 48 -10.08 -13.20 0.23
N SER A 49 -10.08 -12.07 0.94
CA SER A 49 -10.63 -10.81 0.43
C SER A 49 -10.10 -10.51 -0.99
N ARG A 50 -10.98 -10.01 -1.85
CA ARG A 50 -10.60 -9.58 -3.21
C ARG A 50 -9.58 -8.44 -3.19
N PHE A 51 -9.52 -7.68 -2.11
CA PHE A 51 -8.57 -6.58 -1.92
C PHE A 51 -7.52 -6.93 -0.89
N ALA A 52 -6.31 -6.45 -1.13
CA ALA A 52 -5.22 -6.54 -0.19
C ALA A 52 -5.50 -5.67 1.02
N SER A 53 -5.27 -6.20 2.22
CA SER A 53 -5.24 -5.39 3.44
C SER A 53 -3.96 -4.57 3.52
N ARG A 54 -2.83 -5.14 3.11
CA ARG A 54 -1.51 -4.50 3.16
C ARG A 54 -0.61 -4.98 2.03
N LEU A 55 0.24 -4.07 1.55
CA LEU A 55 1.40 -4.36 0.73
C LEU A 55 2.63 -3.63 1.29
N ARG A 56 3.82 -4.15 0.98
CA ARG A 56 5.09 -3.59 1.46
C ARG A 56 6.01 -3.23 0.32
N VAL A 57 6.55 -2.03 0.28
CA VAL A 57 7.63 -1.63 -0.63
C VAL A 57 8.91 -1.64 0.17
N VAL A 58 9.89 -2.43 -0.27
CA VAL A 58 11.18 -2.61 0.41
C VAL A 58 12.33 -2.39 -0.57
N LEU A 59 13.47 -1.92 -0.07
CA LEU A 59 14.71 -1.93 -0.85
C LEU A 59 15.11 -3.36 -1.22
N ARG A 60 15.83 -3.52 -2.34
CA ARG A 60 16.53 -4.78 -2.61
C ARG A 60 17.66 -5.00 -1.58
N PRO A 61 18.05 -6.26 -1.32
CA PRO A 61 19.16 -6.57 -0.42
C PRO A 61 20.46 -5.85 -0.81
N ALA A 62 21.35 -5.70 0.17
CA ALA A 62 22.62 -4.99 0.04
C ALA A 62 23.44 -5.46 -1.18
N GLY A 63 24.04 -4.50 -1.89
CA GLY A 63 24.81 -4.73 -3.12
C GLY A 63 24.10 -4.30 -4.41
N GLN A 64 22.82 -3.92 -4.34
CA GLN A 64 22.06 -3.38 -5.48
C GLN A 64 21.77 -1.88 -5.32
N ALA A 65 21.51 -1.19 -6.43
CA ALA A 65 21.23 0.24 -6.42
C ALA A 65 20.05 0.58 -5.50
N ARG A 66 20.20 1.59 -4.64
CA ARG A 66 19.17 2.09 -3.70
C ARG A 66 17.90 2.63 -4.37
N GLN A 67 17.88 2.58 -5.70
CA GLN A 67 16.88 3.13 -6.60
C GLN A 67 15.93 2.02 -7.09
N HIS A 68 16.19 0.76 -6.70
CA HIS A 68 15.34 -0.38 -7.01
C HIS A 68 14.85 -1.06 -5.74
N GLY A 69 13.62 -1.56 -5.79
CA GLY A 69 12.98 -2.25 -4.68
C GLY A 69 12.08 -3.38 -5.14
N TRP A 70 11.37 -3.95 -4.16
CA TRP A 70 10.30 -4.92 -4.35
C TRP A 70 9.03 -4.40 -3.69
N LEU A 71 7.90 -4.50 -4.39
CA LEU A 71 6.59 -4.51 -3.77
C LEU A 71 6.22 -5.95 -3.45
N ILE A 72 5.95 -6.23 -2.18
CA ILE A 72 5.52 -7.54 -1.67
C ILE A 72 4.01 -7.50 -1.44
N LEU A 73 3.29 -8.38 -2.15
CA LEU A 73 1.84 -8.56 -2.02
C LEU A 73 1.50 -10.05 -2.15
N ASP A 74 0.71 -10.58 -1.21
CA ASP A 74 0.24 -11.98 -1.22
C ASP A 74 1.39 -13.00 -1.40
N GLY A 75 2.57 -12.72 -0.84
CA GLY A 75 3.78 -13.56 -0.95
C GLY A 75 4.53 -13.44 -2.29
N ARG A 76 4.10 -12.55 -3.20
CA ARG A 76 4.77 -12.29 -4.48
C ARG A 76 5.57 -10.99 -4.41
N ALA A 77 6.75 -11.02 -5.01
CA ALA A 77 7.60 -9.84 -5.18
C ALA A 77 7.47 -9.27 -6.58
N VAL A 78 7.16 -7.97 -6.68
CA VAL A 78 7.04 -7.21 -7.92
C VAL A 78 8.17 -6.17 -7.96
N PRO A 79 9.01 -6.13 -9.00
CA PRO A 79 10.10 -5.17 -9.06
C PRO A 79 9.56 -3.74 -9.21
N VAL A 80 10.18 -2.80 -8.51
CA VAL A 80 9.84 -1.37 -8.58
C VAL A 80 11.08 -0.51 -8.70
N ALA A 81 10.94 0.63 -9.37
CA ALA A 81 11.85 1.76 -9.28
C ALA A 81 11.42 2.69 -8.15
N LEU A 82 12.40 3.30 -7.49
CA LEU A 82 12.25 4.21 -6.37
C LEU A 82 12.96 5.52 -6.71
N GLY A 83 12.84 6.49 -5.81
CA GLY A 83 13.53 7.76 -5.91
C GLY A 83 15.04 7.57 -6.06
N ARG A 84 15.69 8.45 -6.83
CA ARG A 84 17.17 8.49 -7.00
C ARG A 84 17.94 8.52 -5.67
N ALA A 85 17.34 9.08 -4.61
CA ALA A 85 17.93 9.14 -3.27
C ALA A 85 17.51 7.96 -2.36
N GLY A 86 16.79 6.98 -2.90
CA GLY A 86 16.26 5.81 -2.20
C GLY A 86 15.10 6.15 -1.27
N ILE A 87 14.85 5.26 -0.29
CA ILE A 87 13.79 5.44 0.72
C ILE A 87 14.34 6.26 1.91
N ARG A 88 13.60 7.31 2.32
CA ARG A 88 13.95 8.16 3.47
C ARG A 88 12.74 8.49 4.33
N ALA A 89 12.94 8.55 5.65
CA ALA A 89 11.91 8.97 6.60
C ALA A 89 11.76 10.50 6.67
N ASP A 90 12.83 11.24 6.38
CA ASP A 90 12.92 12.70 6.45
C ASP A 90 12.75 13.37 5.07
N LYS A 91 11.87 12.81 4.23
CA LYS A 91 11.65 13.31 2.86
C LYS A 91 11.31 14.81 2.83
N ARG A 92 11.87 15.50 1.85
CA ARG A 92 11.66 16.92 1.53
C ARG A 92 11.35 17.13 0.04
N GLU A 93 10.85 18.33 -0.27
CA GLU A 93 10.62 18.70 -1.67
C GLU A 93 11.93 18.69 -2.47
N GLY A 94 11.90 18.12 -3.67
CA GLY A 94 13.06 18.05 -4.58
C GLY A 94 14.20 17.09 -4.18
N ASP A 95 14.13 16.42 -3.02
CA ASP A 95 15.21 15.58 -2.51
C ASP A 95 15.45 14.27 -3.29
N GLY A 96 14.51 13.90 -4.17
CA GLY A 96 14.60 12.67 -4.96
C GLY A 96 14.34 11.39 -4.17
N ALA A 97 13.86 11.46 -2.92
CA ALA A 97 13.63 10.29 -2.08
C ALA A 97 12.18 9.79 -2.15
N THR A 98 11.99 8.49 -1.98
CA THR A 98 10.67 7.88 -1.74
C THR A 98 10.36 7.93 -0.24
N PRO A 99 9.18 8.40 0.19
CA PRO A 99 8.90 8.58 1.61
C PRO A 99 8.67 7.25 2.32
N ARG A 100 9.50 6.97 3.32
CA ARG A 100 9.29 5.88 4.28
C ARG A 100 8.06 6.18 5.12
N GLY A 101 7.18 5.20 5.31
CA GLY A 101 5.98 5.38 6.12
C GLY A 101 4.84 4.48 5.69
N ILE A 102 3.65 4.80 6.19
CA ILE A 102 2.40 4.10 5.87
C ILE A 102 1.49 5.08 5.13
N TRP A 103 1.07 4.68 3.94
CA TRP A 103 0.27 5.49 3.02
C TRP A 103 -0.94 4.70 2.53
N HIS A 104 -1.92 5.40 1.97
CA HIS A 104 -3.08 4.81 1.31
C HIS A 104 -3.25 5.38 -0.09
N ALA A 105 -3.73 4.53 -1.00
CA ALA A 105 -4.14 4.98 -2.33
C ALA A 105 -5.48 5.73 -2.24
N ARG A 106 -5.51 6.97 -2.75
CA ARG A 106 -6.70 7.83 -2.75
C ARG A 106 -7.59 7.56 -3.95
N GLU A 107 -6.97 7.51 -5.12
CA GLU A 107 -7.62 7.38 -6.42
C GLU A 107 -6.60 6.89 -7.45
N VAL A 108 -7.11 6.42 -8.60
CA VAL A 108 -6.31 6.19 -9.80
C VAL A 108 -6.75 7.14 -10.90
N ARG A 109 -5.78 7.80 -11.53
CA ARG A 109 -5.97 8.59 -12.74
C ARG A 109 -5.43 7.82 -13.95
N TYR A 110 -6.17 7.82 -15.05
CA TYR A 110 -5.78 7.06 -16.25
C TYR A 110 -6.03 7.83 -17.55
N ARG A 111 -5.14 7.64 -18.52
CA ARG A 111 -5.27 8.16 -19.89
C ARG A 111 -6.26 7.29 -20.68
N ALA A 112 -7.53 7.70 -20.70
CA ALA A 112 -8.59 6.94 -21.36
C ALA A 112 -8.41 6.80 -22.89
N ASP A 113 -7.56 7.64 -23.49
CA ASP A 113 -7.14 7.59 -24.89
C ASP A 113 -6.04 6.55 -25.16
N ARG A 114 -5.35 6.06 -24.12
CA ARG A 114 -4.21 5.11 -24.26
C ARG A 114 -4.45 3.77 -23.58
N VAL A 115 -5.17 3.76 -22.47
CA VAL A 115 -5.43 2.55 -21.68
C VAL A 115 -6.90 2.43 -21.31
N PRO A 116 -7.47 1.21 -21.29
CA PRO A 116 -8.82 1.00 -20.82
C PRO A 116 -8.92 1.30 -19.32
N ARG A 117 -10.14 1.63 -18.86
CA ARG A 117 -10.40 1.88 -17.43
C ARG A 117 -9.83 0.73 -16.57
N PRO A 118 -9.04 1.01 -15.53
CA PRO A 118 -8.47 -0.03 -14.70
C PRO A 118 -9.55 -0.71 -13.86
N ILE A 119 -9.38 -2.02 -13.65
CA ILE A 119 -10.17 -2.77 -12.67
C ILE A 119 -9.55 -2.47 -11.30
N THR A 120 -10.31 -1.86 -10.40
CA THR A 120 -9.83 -1.48 -9.06
C THR A 120 -10.99 -1.21 -8.11
N GLY A 121 -10.73 -1.26 -6.80
CA GLY A 121 -11.63 -0.76 -5.76
C GLY A 121 -11.46 0.73 -5.46
N LEU A 122 -10.51 1.42 -6.13
CA LEU A 122 -10.28 2.85 -5.99
C LEU A 122 -11.23 3.67 -6.88
N PRO A 123 -11.53 4.93 -6.53
CA PRO A 123 -12.06 5.89 -7.49
C PRO A 123 -11.15 5.97 -8.71
N ALA A 124 -11.68 5.64 -9.89
CA ALA A 124 -10.95 5.71 -11.15
C ALA A 124 -11.43 6.90 -11.99
N LEU A 125 -10.55 7.87 -12.16
CA LEU A 125 -10.82 9.15 -12.83
C LEU A 125 -10.02 9.25 -14.12
N ARG A 126 -10.60 9.84 -15.16
CA ARG A 126 -9.86 10.12 -16.40
C ARG A 126 -8.92 11.30 -16.16
N THR A 127 -7.66 11.16 -16.54
CA THR A 127 -6.73 12.29 -16.64
C THR A 127 -7.19 13.19 -17.80
N ARG A 128 -7.15 14.51 -17.62
CA ARG A 128 -7.48 15.49 -18.67
C ARG A 128 -6.24 16.25 -19.11
N ARG A 129 -6.25 16.78 -20.34
CA ARG A 129 -5.12 17.56 -20.91
C ARG A 129 -4.69 18.74 -20.04
N GLY A 130 -5.65 19.43 -19.41
CA GLY A 130 -5.37 20.53 -18.50
C GLY A 130 -5.33 20.11 -17.03
N ASP A 131 -5.02 18.86 -16.69
CA ASP A 131 -4.75 18.45 -15.30
C ASP A 131 -3.25 18.63 -15.00
N GLY A 132 -2.93 19.32 -13.91
CA GLY A 132 -1.59 19.37 -13.33
C GLY A 132 -1.63 19.03 -11.84
N TRP A 133 -0.47 18.79 -11.23
CA TRP A 133 -0.33 18.61 -9.78
C TRP A 133 0.66 19.64 -9.24
N CYS A 134 0.19 20.54 -8.38
CA CYS A 134 1.02 21.61 -7.84
C CYS A 134 2.10 21.03 -6.92
N ASP A 135 3.36 21.32 -7.23
CA ASP A 135 4.54 20.96 -6.44
C ASP A 135 5.25 22.21 -5.87
N ASP A 136 4.70 23.40 -6.07
CA ASP A 136 5.20 24.64 -5.47
C ASP A 136 4.80 24.76 -3.99
N PRO A 137 5.76 24.67 -3.06
CA PRO A 137 5.48 24.77 -1.62
C PRO A 137 5.05 26.17 -1.16
N ARG A 138 5.11 27.18 -2.04
CA ARG A 138 4.64 28.54 -1.77
C ARG A 138 3.20 28.79 -2.21
N ASP A 139 2.62 27.92 -3.04
CA ASP A 139 1.23 28.05 -3.50
C ASP A 139 0.25 27.42 -2.47
N GLY A 140 -0.89 28.06 -2.24
CA GLY A 140 -1.93 27.54 -1.32
C GLY A 140 -2.54 26.20 -1.76
N ARG A 141 -2.34 25.81 -3.02
CA ARG A 141 -2.75 24.53 -3.62
C ARG A 141 -1.61 23.53 -3.65
N TYR A 142 -0.52 23.74 -2.91
CA TYR A 142 0.59 22.81 -2.80
C TYR A 142 0.09 21.36 -2.59
N ASN A 143 0.70 20.42 -3.30
CA ASN A 143 0.38 19.00 -3.30
C ASN A 143 -1.11 18.69 -3.58
N CYS A 144 -1.70 19.40 -4.54
CA CYS A 144 -3.07 19.19 -5.01
C CYS A 144 -3.14 19.14 -6.54
N LEU A 145 -4.19 18.51 -7.05
CA LEU A 145 -4.60 18.63 -8.44
C LEU A 145 -5.00 20.09 -8.75
N VAL A 146 -4.51 20.63 -9.86
CA VAL A 146 -4.79 21.97 -10.37
C VAL A 146 -5.17 21.91 -11.86
N ARG A 147 -5.73 23.02 -12.38
CA ARG A 147 -6.12 23.13 -13.80
C ARG A 147 -5.16 24.08 -14.51
N LEU A 148 -4.52 23.59 -15.57
CA LEU A 148 -3.55 24.34 -16.36
C LEU A 148 -4.25 25.31 -17.32
N PRO A 149 -3.63 26.47 -17.64
CA PRO A 149 -2.32 26.93 -17.15
C PRO A 149 -2.37 27.45 -15.70
N VAL A 150 -1.28 27.24 -14.96
CA VAL A 150 -1.05 27.87 -13.65
C VAL A 150 0.36 28.46 -13.60
N GLY A 151 0.54 29.57 -12.89
CA GLY A 151 1.86 30.21 -12.74
C GLY A 151 2.79 29.54 -11.73
N ALA A 152 2.23 28.74 -10.80
CA ALA A 152 3.00 27.98 -9.83
C ALA A 152 3.69 26.77 -10.50
N SER A 153 4.79 26.30 -9.90
CA SER A 153 5.42 25.04 -10.29
C SER A 153 4.43 23.87 -10.17
N HIS A 154 4.49 22.96 -11.14
CA HIS A 154 3.59 21.81 -11.20
C HIS A 154 4.14 20.66 -12.04
N GLU A 155 3.69 19.46 -11.72
CA GLU A 155 3.79 18.28 -12.57
C GLU A 155 2.62 18.28 -13.58
N GLU A 156 2.92 18.06 -14.87
CA GLU A 156 1.89 17.83 -15.87
C GLU A 156 1.33 16.41 -15.74
N MET A 157 0.01 16.27 -15.59
CA MET A 157 -0.59 14.94 -15.48
C MET A 157 -0.81 14.28 -16.86
N TRP A 158 -0.96 15.10 -17.91
CA TRP A 158 -1.11 14.64 -19.28
C TRP A 158 0.25 14.57 -20.00
N ARG A 159 1.01 13.51 -19.74
CA ARG A 159 2.36 13.33 -20.32
C ARG A 159 2.33 12.52 -21.61
N GLU A 160 3.16 12.88 -22.57
CA GLU A 160 3.27 12.11 -23.82
C GLU A 160 4.18 10.88 -23.68
N ASP A 161 5.12 10.88 -22.73
CA ASP A 161 6.07 9.77 -22.48
C ASP A 161 5.46 8.52 -21.84
N GLY A 162 4.15 8.53 -21.56
CA GLY A 162 3.40 7.36 -21.08
C GLY A 162 3.59 7.03 -19.61
N LEU A 163 4.48 7.74 -18.89
CA LEU A 163 4.72 7.45 -17.47
C LEU A 163 3.46 7.59 -16.63
N TYR A 164 2.59 8.52 -17.02
CA TYR A 164 1.33 8.85 -16.34
C TYR A 164 0.09 8.36 -17.10
N ASP A 165 0.24 7.36 -17.97
CA ASP A 165 -0.94 6.68 -18.55
C ASP A 165 -1.79 6.01 -17.47
N LEU A 166 -1.16 5.65 -16.34
CA LEU A 166 -1.79 5.11 -15.15
C LEU A 166 -1.06 5.63 -13.90
N VAL A 167 -1.74 6.42 -13.07
CA VAL A 167 -1.18 7.05 -11.86
C VAL A 167 -2.07 6.76 -10.66
N VAL A 168 -1.50 6.21 -9.60
CA VAL A 168 -2.16 6.07 -8.31
C VAL A 168 -1.70 7.20 -7.41
N VAL A 169 -2.65 8.01 -6.95
CA VAL A 169 -2.39 9.11 -6.02
C VAL A 169 -2.32 8.55 -4.61
N LEU A 170 -1.20 8.78 -3.92
CA LEU A 170 -1.04 8.42 -2.50
C LEU A 170 -1.46 9.58 -1.59
N ASP A 171 -1.86 9.26 -0.36
CA ASP A 171 -2.20 10.24 0.67
C ASP A 171 -0.99 10.92 1.34
N TYR A 172 0.21 10.74 0.78
CA TYR A 172 1.42 11.36 1.28
C TYR A 172 1.30 12.89 1.29
N ASN A 173 1.60 13.48 2.45
CA ASN A 173 1.54 14.93 2.69
C ASN A 173 0.23 15.57 2.21
N SER A 174 -0.91 14.86 2.34
CA SER A 174 -2.21 15.30 1.81
C SER A 174 -3.08 16.03 2.85
N CYS A 175 -2.97 15.71 4.14
CA CYS A 175 -3.72 16.35 5.22
C CYS A 175 -3.07 16.15 6.61
N PRO A 176 -2.71 17.23 7.35
CA PRO A 176 -2.54 18.59 6.83
C PRO A 176 -1.38 18.62 5.86
N ARG A 177 -1.52 19.40 4.77
CA ARG A 177 -0.41 19.59 3.82
C ARG A 177 0.62 20.51 4.45
N ARG A 178 1.87 20.05 4.48
CA ARG A 178 3.00 20.80 5.04
C ARG A 178 3.93 21.18 3.90
N ALA A 179 4.08 22.47 3.66
CA ALA A 179 5.00 23.01 2.67
C ALA A 179 6.40 22.40 2.83
N TRP A 180 7.09 22.17 1.71
CA TRP A 180 8.45 21.62 1.63
C TRP A 180 8.63 20.18 2.14
N ARG A 181 7.55 19.50 2.53
CA ARG A 181 7.59 18.09 2.96
C ARG A 181 7.36 17.12 1.79
N GLY A 182 7.61 17.55 0.56
CA GLY A 182 7.45 16.74 -0.65
C GLY A 182 6.01 16.70 -1.15
N SER A 183 5.87 16.60 -2.46
CA SER A 183 4.59 16.55 -3.16
C SER A 183 4.63 15.53 -4.30
N ALA A 184 3.51 15.35 -5.00
CA ALA A 184 3.40 14.53 -6.20
C ALA A 184 3.96 13.10 -6.05
N VAL A 185 3.81 12.50 -4.86
CA VAL A 185 4.26 11.12 -4.62
C VAL A 185 3.18 10.16 -5.10
N PHE A 186 3.46 9.51 -6.22
CA PHE A 186 2.55 8.61 -6.90
C PHE A 186 3.11 7.19 -7.04
N MET A 187 2.21 6.27 -7.42
CA MET A 187 2.61 5.03 -8.08
C MET A 187 2.30 5.13 -9.58
N HIS A 188 3.30 4.94 -10.44
CA HIS A 188 3.13 5.14 -11.88
C HIS A 188 3.96 4.17 -12.73
N ILE A 189 3.94 4.33 -14.05
CA ILE A 189 4.69 3.48 -14.97
C ILE A 189 6.16 3.89 -14.99
N ALA A 190 7.07 2.92 -14.89
CA ALA A 190 8.50 3.15 -14.93
C ALA A 190 8.99 3.48 -16.35
N ARG A 191 9.98 4.37 -16.43
CA ARG A 191 10.72 4.64 -17.67
C ARG A 191 11.73 3.52 -17.92
N GLY A 192 11.80 3.04 -19.16
CA GLY A 192 12.81 2.10 -19.62
C GLY A 192 12.96 0.87 -18.71
N ALA A 193 14.22 0.55 -18.36
CA ALA A 193 14.58 -0.57 -17.50
C ALA A 193 14.57 -0.20 -16.00
N PHE A 194 13.49 0.44 -15.53
CA PHE A 194 13.36 0.95 -14.15
C PHE A 194 14.35 2.08 -13.83
N GLU A 195 14.34 3.13 -14.64
CA GLU A 195 15.07 4.36 -14.29
C GLU A 195 14.56 4.97 -12.98
N PRO A 196 15.45 5.63 -12.21
CA PRO A 196 15.11 6.22 -10.92
C PRO A 196 14.06 7.34 -11.03
N THR A 197 13.22 7.48 -10.01
CA THR A 197 12.18 8.52 -9.96
C THR A 197 12.64 9.76 -9.19
N ALA A 198 11.81 10.81 -9.16
CA ALA A 198 11.98 11.95 -8.24
C ALA A 198 11.43 11.69 -6.82
N GLY A 199 10.90 10.50 -6.55
CA GLY A 199 10.36 10.12 -5.24
C GLY A 199 9.14 9.19 -5.30
N CYS A 200 8.56 8.99 -6.49
CA CYS A 200 7.49 8.03 -6.74
C CYS A 200 7.96 6.57 -6.64
N VAL A 201 6.99 5.65 -6.63
CA VAL A 201 7.23 4.21 -6.81
C VAL A 201 6.77 3.82 -8.21
N ALA A 202 7.67 3.33 -9.06
CA ALA A 202 7.35 3.08 -10.46
C ALA A 202 7.42 1.59 -10.84
N PHE A 203 6.51 1.17 -11.73
CA PHE A 203 6.19 -0.22 -12.04
C PHE A 203 6.25 -0.49 -13.54
N ARG A 204 6.38 -1.76 -13.93
CA ARG A 204 5.99 -2.15 -15.30
C ARG A 204 4.47 -1.95 -15.48
N PRO A 205 3.99 -1.56 -16.67
CA PRO A 205 2.56 -1.31 -16.91
C PRO A 205 1.65 -2.49 -16.51
N ALA A 206 2.04 -3.70 -16.89
CA ALA A 206 1.27 -4.92 -16.60
C ALA A 206 1.18 -5.21 -15.09
N ASP A 207 2.27 -4.95 -14.36
CA ASP A 207 2.33 -5.18 -12.92
C ASP A 207 1.49 -4.16 -12.15
N LEU A 208 1.54 -2.88 -12.53
CA LEU A 208 0.68 -1.85 -11.94
C LEU A 208 -0.81 -2.15 -12.19
N ARG A 209 -1.17 -2.60 -13.40
CA ARG A 209 -2.55 -2.99 -13.71
C ARG A 209 -3.02 -4.19 -12.87
N ARG A 210 -2.17 -5.20 -12.68
CA ARG A 210 -2.49 -6.34 -11.81
C ARG A 210 -2.62 -5.93 -10.35
N LEU A 211 -1.75 -5.03 -9.89
CA LEU A 211 -1.79 -4.49 -8.55
C LEU A 211 -3.10 -3.74 -8.29
N LEU A 212 -3.51 -2.85 -9.19
CA LEU A 212 -4.75 -2.06 -9.06
C LEU A 212 -6.00 -2.91 -8.81
N ALA A 213 -6.07 -4.11 -9.39
CA ALA A 213 -7.18 -5.04 -9.18
C ALA A 213 -7.29 -5.52 -7.72
N ARG A 214 -6.22 -5.39 -6.94
CA ARG A 214 -6.14 -5.74 -5.52
C ARG A 214 -6.21 -4.53 -4.59
N LEU A 215 -6.23 -3.29 -5.12
CA LEU A 215 -6.26 -2.08 -4.29
C LEU A 215 -7.68 -1.55 -4.09
N ASN A 216 -7.92 -1.06 -2.88
CA ASN A 216 -9.00 -0.13 -2.54
C ASN A 216 -8.45 0.95 -1.58
N GLN A 217 -9.31 1.89 -1.14
CA GLN A 217 -8.88 2.99 -0.27
C GLN A 217 -8.47 2.54 1.14
N ALA A 218 -8.84 1.33 1.56
CA ALA A 218 -8.45 0.74 2.85
C ALA A 218 -7.14 -0.07 2.76
N THR A 219 -6.60 -0.29 1.56
CA THR A 219 -5.33 -1.00 1.39
C THR A 219 -4.18 -0.16 1.93
N VAL A 220 -3.45 -0.73 2.89
CA VAL A 220 -2.26 -0.12 3.50
C VAL A 220 -1.04 -0.33 2.62
N ILE A 221 -0.34 0.76 2.28
CA ILE A 221 0.92 0.77 1.53
C ILE A 221 2.03 1.14 2.51
N GLU A 222 2.81 0.15 2.93
CA GLU A 222 3.92 0.34 3.86
C GLU A 222 5.24 0.41 3.08
N ILE A 223 5.94 1.55 3.15
CA ILE A 223 7.25 1.76 2.52
C ILE A 223 8.31 1.74 3.61
N ILE A 224 9.24 0.78 3.56
CA ILE A 224 10.25 0.53 4.61
C ILE A 224 11.67 0.39 4.06
#